data_AF-A0A9N7P0M0-F1
#
_entry.id   AF-A0A9N7P0M0-F1
#
_cell.length_a   1.000
_cell.length_b   1.000
_cell.length_c   1.000
_cell.angle_alpha   90.00
_cell.angle_beta   90.00
_cell.angle_gamma   90.00
#
_symmetry.space_group_name_H-M   'P 1'
#
loop_
_entity.id
_entity.type
_entity.pdbx_description
1 polymer ?
#
loop_
_entity_poly.entity_id
_entity_poly.type
_entity_poly.pdbx_seq_one_letter_code
_entity_poly.pdbx_strand_id
1 'polypeptide(L)'
;KSNQSTRSLHQSFNSAVLSISLKDVPSLDVWHHRLGNSSYDVILKAYRSCNLAYEMKRDVVCSSCALSKIHRLPFAISETACNKPLELVHSYLWRPAPM
;
A
#
# COMPACT_ATOMS: atom_id res chain seq x y z
N LYS A 1 -41.12 31.87 -6.71
CA LYS A 1 -39.91 31.70 -5.87
C LYS A 1 -40.08 30.46 -5.01
N SER A 2 -39.50 29.32 -5.39
CA SER A 2 -39.45 28.14 -4.52
C SER A 2 -38.26 27.29 -4.96
N ASN A 3 -37.13 27.55 -4.32
CA ASN A 3 -35.89 26.80 -4.51
C ASN A 3 -36.03 25.44 -3.80
N GLN A 4 -35.89 24.35 -4.55
CA GLN A 4 -35.74 23.02 -3.98
C GLN A 4 -34.32 22.90 -3.41
N SER A 5 -34.21 23.04 -2.09
CA SER A 5 -32.99 22.78 -1.34
C SER A 5 -32.83 21.26 -1.17
N THR A 6 -31.81 20.71 -1.82
CA THR A 6 -31.34 19.33 -1.63
C THR A 6 -31.01 19.08 -0.15
N ARG A 7 -31.80 18.24 0.51
CA ARG A 7 -31.51 17.77 1.88
C ARG A 7 -30.36 16.76 1.81
N SER A 8 -29.15 17.21 2.14
CA SER A 8 -28.02 16.33 2.44
C SER A 8 -28.31 15.60 3.74
N LEU A 9 -28.42 14.26 3.68
CA LEU A 9 -28.49 13.40 4.86
C LEU A 9 -27.08 13.28 5.44
N HIS A 10 -26.69 14.24 6.29
CA HIS A 10 -25.55 14.04 7.16
C HIS A 10 -25.99 13.09 8.29
N GLN A 11 -25.78 11.79 8.10
CA GLN A 11 -25.94 10.80 9.17
C GLN A 11 -24.89 11.10 10.25
N SER A 12 -25.35 11.59 11.39
CA SER A 12 -24.52 11.75 12.58
C SER A 12 -24.04 10.36 13.01
N PHE A 13 -22.73 10.13 12.95
CA PHE A 13 -22.12 8.96 13.56
C PHE A 13 -22.27 9.09 15.09
N ASN A 14 -23.09 8.23 15.69
CA ASN A 14 -23.15 8.08 17.14
C ASN A 14 -21.77 7.60 17.63
N SER A 15 -21.00 8.50 18.25
CA SER A 15 -19.70 8.19 18.83
C SER A 15 -19.88 7.54 20.20
N ALA A 16 -20.31 6.27 20.22
CA ALA A 16 -20.10 5.44 21.40
C ALA A 16 -18.59 5.16 21.50
N VAL A 17 -17.91 5.84 22.42
CA VAL A 17 -16.49 5.61 22.69
C VAL A 17 -16.38 4.28 23.44
N LEU A 18 -16.12 3.21 22.70
CA LEU A 18 -15.66 1.95 23.30
C LEU A 18 -14.30 2.24 23.94
N SER A 19 -14.20 2.10 25.25
CA SER A 19 -12.94 2.20 26.00
C SER A 19 -12.08 0.97 25.67
N ILE A 20 -11.43 0.99 24.51
CA ILE A 20 -10.51 -0.05 24.06
C ILE A 20 -9.19 0.16 24.81
N SER A 21 -8.71 -0.89 25.49
CA SER A 21 -7.40 -0.84 26.15
C SER A 21 -6.31 -0.71 25.09
N LEU A 22 -5.25 0.05 25.39
CA LEU A 22 -4.08 0.15 24.50
C LEU A 22 -3.48 -1.21 24.11
N LYS A 23 -3.67 -2.23 24.95
CA LYS A 23 -3.22 -3.60 24.68
C LYS A 23 -4.06 -4.33 23.62
N ASP A 24 -5.32 -3.91 23.47
CA ASP A 24 -6.27 -4.51 22.52
C ASP A 24 -6.16 -3.85 21.14
N VAL A 25 -5.61 -2.63 21.08
CA VAL A 25 -5.29 -1.95 19.83
C VAL A 25 -4.06 -2.63 19.22
N PRO A 26 -4.13 -3.18 18.00
CA PRO A 26 -2.97 -3.77 17.36
C PRO A 26 -1.83 -2.75 17.22
N SER A 27 -0.59 -3.19 17.07
CA SER A 27 0.50 -2.26 16.79
C SER A 27 0.43 -1.75 15.35
N LEU A 28 1.15 -0.65 15.06
CA LEU A 28 1.32 -0.16 13.70
C LEU A 28 1.87 -1.23 12.75
N ASP A 29 2.80 -2.07 13.23
CA ASP A 29 3.37 -3.18 12.45
C ASP A 29 2.33 -4.25 12.12
N VAL A 30 1.40 -4.56 13.04
CA VAL A 30 0.33 -5.52 12.76
C VAL A 30 -0.58 -5.00 11.65
N TRP A 31 -0.96 -3.72 11.70
CA TRP A 31 -1.75 -3.12 10.62
C TRP A 31 -0.98 -2.97 9.32
N HIS A 32 0.34 -2.74 9.39
CA HIS A 32 1.21 -2.72 8.22
C HIS A 32 1.11 -4.01 7.42
N HIS A 33 1.17 -5.16 8.10
CA HIS A 33 1.03 -6.46 7.45
C HIS A 33 -0.41 -6.75 7.01
N ARG A 34 -1.41 -6.47 7.85
CA ARG A 34 -2.83 -6.71 7.53
C ARG A 34 -3.33 -5.91 6.32
N LEU A 35 -2.80 -4.69 6.11
CA LEU A 35 -3.15 -3.81 5.01
C LEU A 35 -2.18 -3.91 3.82
N GLY A 36 -1.49 -5.05 3.68
CA GLY A 36 -0.68 -5.33 2.49
C GLY A 36 0.58 -4.46 2.37
N ASN A 37 1.34 -4.30 3.45
CA ASN A 37 2.55 -3.47 3.52
C ASN A 37 2.29 -1.98 3.24
N SER A 38 1.09 -1.49 3.60
CA SER A 38 0.71 -0.08 3.51
C SER A 38 1.66 0.82 4.30
N SER A 39 1.90 2.03 3.81
CA SER A 39 2.78 3.00 4.50
C SER A 39 2.28 3.29 5.92
N TYR A 40 3.21 3.42 6.87
CA TYR A 40 2.91 3.79 8.24
C TYR A 40 2.11 5.10 8.36
N ASP A 41 2.30 6.05 7.43
CA ASP A 41 1.54 7.31 7.41
C ASP A 41 0.04 7.12 7.17
N VAL A 42 -0.33 6.17 6.29
CA VAL A 42 -1.75 5.84 6.02
C VAL A 42 -2.38 5.19 7.24
N ILE A 43 -1.65 4.28 7.89
CA ILE A 43 -2.10 3.61 9.10
C ILE A 43 -2.26 4.63 10.23
N LEU A 44 -1.30 5.53 10.38
CA LEU A 44 -1.32 6.58 11.39
C LEU A 44 -2.48 7.56 11.20
N LYS A 45 -2.83 7.89 9.95
CA LYS A 45 -4.03 8.66 9.65
C LYS A 45 -5.29 7.93 10.13
N ALA A 46 -5.40 6.63 9.90
CA ALA A 46 -6.54 5.84 10.38
C ALA A 46 -6.63 5.81 11.91
N TYR A 47 -5.50 5.65 12.61
CA TYR A 47 -5.44 5.71 14.08
C TYR A 47 -5.96 7.03 14.62
N ARG A 48 -5.52 8.15 14.03
CA ARG A 48 -5.97 9.50 14.41
C ARG A 48 -7.46 9.69 14.15
N SER A 49 -7.95 9.25 12.99
CA SER A 49 -9.38 9.32 12.65
C SER A 49 -10.26 8.51 13.60
N CYS A 50 -9.74 7.40 14.13
CA CYS A 50 -10.43 6.54 15.10
C CYS A 50 -10.15 6.91 16.56
N ASN A 51 -9.39 7.98 16.82
CA ASN A 51 -8.94 8.41 18.15
C ASN A 51 -8.25 7.29 18.96
N LEU A 52 -7.52 6.41 18.27
CA LEU A 52 -6.79 5.29 18.86
C LEU A 52 -5.39 5.75 19.29
N ALA A 53 -5.04 5.45 20.54
CA ALA A 53 -3.68 5.67 21.02
C ALA A 53 -2.73 4.62 20.41
N TYR A 54 -1.48 5.03 20.14
CA TYR A 54 -0.46 4.20 19.52
C TYR A 54 0.93 4.51 20.08
N GLU A 55 1.78 3.48 20.13
CA GLU A 55 3.22 3.67 20.32
C GLU A 55 3.91 3.73 18.96
N MET A 56 4.75 4.74 18.79
CA MET A 56 5.50 4.94 17.57
C MET A 56 6.87 4.28 17.69
N LYS A 57 7.03 3.07 17.17
CA LYS A 57 8.35 2.48 16.93
C LYS A 57 8.75 2.82 15.50
N ARG A 58 9.63 3.81 15.33
CA ARG A 58 9.84 4.47 14.03
C ARG A 58 11.13 4.06 13.30
N ASP A 59 11.75 2.94 13.64
CA ASP A 59 13.13 2.67 13.20
C ASP A 59 13.36 1.34 12.47
N VAL A 60 12.31 0.64 12.05
CA VAL A 60 12.49 -0.62 11.30
C VAL A 60 11.78 -0.55 9.95
N VAL A 61 12.57 -0.54 8.87
CA VAL A 61 12.04 -0.80 7.53
C VAL A 61 11.67 -2.29 7.46
N CYS A 62 10.40 -2.58 7.20
CA CYS A 62 9.92 -3.95 6.96
C CYS A 62 10.72 -4.61 5.81
N SER A 63 11.16 -5.85 5.98
CA SER A 63 11.94 -6.59 4.98
C SER A 63 11.20 -6.72 3.64
N SER A 64 9.89 -7.00 3.67
CA SER A 64 9.06 -7.04 2.47
C SER A 64 8.97 -5.67 1.78
N CYS A 65 8.90 -4.58 2.55
CA CYS A 65 8.95 -3.22 2.00
C CYS A 65 10.31 -2.91 1.39
N ALA A 66 11.40 -3.31 2.05
CA ALA A 66 12.74 -3.15 1.52
C ALA A 66 12.85 -3.86 0.16
N LEU A 67 12.50 -5.14 0.09
CA LEU A 67 12.60 -5.93 -1.15
C LEU A 67 11.67 -5.44 -2.27
N SER A 68 10.49 -4.91 -1.94
CA SER A 68 9.55 -4.42 -2.95
C SER A 68 9.85 -3.00 -3.45
N LYS A 69 10.49 -2.16 -2.62
CA LYS A 69 10.77 -0.76 -2.94
C LYS A 69 12.23 -0.50 -3.32
N ILE A 70 13.13 -1.46 -3.14
CA ILE A 70 14.49 -1.31 -3.66
C ILE A 70 14.43 -1.18 -5.17
N HIS A 71 15.10 -0.16 -5.69
CA HIS A 71 15.37 -0.10 -7.12
C HIS A 71 16.29 -1.27 -7.47
N ARG A 72 15.90 -2.02 -8.50
CA ARG A 72 16.82 -2.99 -9.10
C ARG A 72 18.03 -2.20 -9.61
N LEU A 73 19.23 -2.68 -9.29
CA LEU A 73 20.45 -2.12 -9.89
C LEU A 73 20.33 -2.14 -11.42
N PRO A 74 20.98 -1.19 -12.12
CA PRO A 74 21.05 -1.20 -13.57
C PRO A 74 21.45 -2.59 -14.07
N PHE A 75 20.79 -3.07 -15.12
CA PHE A 75 21.25 -4.27 -15.79
C PHE A 75 22.67 -4.03 -16.32
N ALA A 76 23.52 -5.05 -16.23
CA ALA A 76 24.80 -5.02 -16.91
C ALA A 76 24.56 -4.85 -18.43
N ILE A 77 25.51 -4.20 -19.10
CA ILE A 77 25.49 -4.09 -20.56
C ILE A 77 25.56 -5.50 -21.14
N SER A 78 24.70 -5.80 -22.10
CA SER A 78 24.74 -7.10 -22.77
C SER A 78 26.00 -7.20 -23.62
N GLU A 79 26.76 -8.28 -23.44
CA GLU A 79 27.95 -8.58 -24.26
C GLU A 79 27.59 -9.34 -25.56
N THR A 80 26.34 -9.77 -25.70
CA THR A 80 25.88 -10.48 -26.91
C THR A 80 25.84 -9.53 -28.10
N ALA A 81 26.78 -9.69 -29.03
CA ALA A 81 26.78 -9.03 -30.33
C ALA A 81 26.40 -10.02 -31.45
N CYS A 82 25.68 -9.53 -32.45
CA CYS A 82 25.23 -10.29 -33.62
C CYS A 82 26.03 -9.77 -34.82
N ASN A 83 26.81 -10.64 -35.47
CA ASN A 83 27.72 -10.31 -36.57
C ASN A 83 27.20 -10.83 -37.92
N LYS A 84 26.18 -11.69 -37.91
CA LYS A 84 25.57 -12.27 -39.11
C LYS A 84 24.05 -12.12 -39.10
N PRO A 85 23.38 -12.05 -40.27
CA PRO A 85 21.93 -12.06 -40.33
C PRO A 85 21.34 -13.28 -39.60
N LEU A 86 20.30 -13.04 -38.79
CA LEU A 86 19.54 -14.07 -38.06
C LEU A 86 20.33 -14.86 -36.98
N GLU A 87 21.47 -14.38 -36.52
CA GLU A 87 22.27 -15.06 -35.47
C GLU A 87 21.60 -15.04 -34.09
N LEU A 88 20.72 -14.07 -33.83
CA LEU A 88 19.93 -13.98 -32.59
C LEU A 88 18.47 -13.63 -32.91
N VAL A 89 17.54 -14.51 -32.52
CA VAL A 89 16.09 -14.29 -32.64
C VAL A 89 15.48 -14.23 -31.24
N HIS A 90 14.90 -13.09 -30.89
CA HIS A 90 14.17 -12.92 -29.64
C HIS A 90 12.67 -13.11 -29.89
N SER A 91 12.04 -14.10 -29.23
CA SER A 91 10.60 -14.32 -29.31
C SER A 91 9.96 -14.03 -27.95
N TYR A 92 9.05 -13.06 -27.91
CA TYR A 92 8.24 -12.78 -26.73
C TYR A 92 6.91 -13.53 -26.85
N LEU A 93 6.68 -14.52 -25.99
CA LEU A 93 5.39 -15.20 -25.87
C LEU A 93 4.50 -14.42 -24.90
N TRP A 94 3.66 -13.54 -25.44
CA TRP A 94 2.58 -12.96 -24.66
C TRP A 94 1.49 -14.01 -24.51
N ARG A 95 1.25 -14.49 -23.29
CA ARG A 95 0.12 -15.39 -23.04
C ARG A 95 -1.18 -14.61 -23.33
N PRO A 96 -2.16 -15.19 -24.04
CA PRO A 96 -3.48 -14.58 -24.14
C PRO A 96 -4.07 -14.39 -22.73
N ALA A 97 -4.70 -13.24 -22.51
CA ALA A 97 -5.40 -12.95 -21.27
C ALA A 97 -6.51 -14.01 -21.03
N PRO A 98 -6.83 -14.36 -19.78
CA PRO A 98 -7.97 -15.22 -19.50
C PRO A 98 -9.24 -14.55 -20.05
N MET A 99 -10.04 -15.33 -20.78
CA MET A 99 -11.43 -15.00 -21.11
C MET A 99 -12.32 -15.18 -19.88
#